data_AF-A0A4P7PIY1-F1
#
_entry.id   AF-A0A4P7PIY1-F1
#
_cell.length_a   1.000
_cell.length_b   1.000
_cell.length_c   1.000
_cell.angle_alpha   90.00
_cell.angle_beta   90.00
_cell.angle_gamma   90.00
#
_symmetry.space_group_name_H-M   'P 1'
#
loop_
_entity.id
_entity.type
_entity.pdbx_description
1 polymer ?
#
loop_
_entity_poly.entity_id
_entity_poly.type
_entity_poly.pdbx_seq_one_letter_code
_entity_poly.pdbx_strand_id
1 'polypeptide(L)'
;MSLVRIASLSLLLSACGFTGSVLANQAVETHRLAVTLVAMEHLCNKANPGLNGSVENAMASDPSIDEPTKAEVRKISSDPAYKGEVEFMMQSLNNSGLATMAQDLCKSYAAK
;
A
#
# COMPACT_ATOMS: atom_id res chain seq x y z
N MET A 1 40.15 -6.60 46.80
CA MET A 1 38.86 -7.05 46.19
C MET A 1 38.12 -5.84 45.67
N SER A 2 37.36 -6.01 44.59
CA SER A 2 36.41 -5.02 44.01
C SER A 2 36.86 -4.20 42.79
N LEU A 3 37.55 -4.83 41.83
CA LEU A 3 37.55 -4.40 40.42
C LEU A 3 36.64 -5.26 39.52
N VAL A 4 35.96 -6.26 40.11
CA VAL A 4 35.15 -7.26 39.39
C VAL A 4 33.68 -6.84 39.22
N ARG A 5 33.22 -5.77 39.89
CA ARG A 5 31.78 -5.44 39.93
C ARG A 5 31.28 -4.45 38.88
N ILE A 6 32.17 -3.80 38.12
CA ILE A 6 31.75 -2.76 37.15
C ILE A 6 31.65 -3.33 35.73
N ALA A 7 32.31 -4.46 35.44
CA ALA A 7 32.25 -5.10 34.12
C ALA A 7 30.92 -5.82 33.84
N SER A 8 30.06 -6.01 34.84
CA SER A 8 28.83 -6.82 34.70
C SER A 8 27.60 -6.04 34.22
N LEU A 9 27.67 -4.69 34.17
CA LEU A 9 26.50 -3.84 33.87
C LEU A 9 26.43 -3.35 32.41
N SER A 10 27.47 -3.59 31.61
CA SER A 10 27.54 -3.10 30.22
C SER A 10 27.13 -4.14 29.17
N LEU A 11 26.83 -5.39 29.56
CA LEU A 11 26.54 -6.48 28.63
C LEU A 11 25.05 -6.67 28.27
N LEU A 12 24.14 -5.86 28.80
CA LEU A 12 22.69 -6.01 28.56
C LEU A 12 22.12 -5.03 27.51
N LEU A 13 22.93 -4.14 26.94
CA LEU A 13 22.46 -3.12 25.97
C LEU A 13 22.76 -3.46 24.50
N SER A 14 22.89 -4.75 24.15
CA SER A 14 23.21 -5.18 22.78
C SER A 14 22.28 -6.29 22.26
N ALA A 15 20.98 -6.25 22.60
CA ALA A 15 20.02 -7.24 22.14
C ALA A 15 18.78 -6.68 21.41
N CYS A 16 18.60 -5.36 21.30
CA CYS A 16 17.50 -4.78 20.51
C CYS A 16 18.01 -4.24 19.17
N GLY A 17 18.67 -5.10 18.41
CA GLY A 17 19.34 -4.72 17.16
C GLY A 17 18.76 -5.33 15.89
N PHE A 18 17.66 -6.09 15.91
CA PHE A 18 17.19 -6.78 14.69
C PHE A 18 15.68 -7.03 14.68
N THR A 19 14.87 -5.99 14.42
CA THR A 19 13.50 -6.16 13.89
C THR A 19 13.01 -5.01 12.99
N GLY A 20 13.79 -3.93 12.78
CA GLY A 20 13.32 -2.76 12.02
C GLY A 20 13.12 -2.98 10.51
N SER A 21 13.85 -3.90 9.89
CA SER A 21 13.84 -4.08 8.43
C SER A 21 12.54 -4.68 7.89
N VAL A 22 11.86 -5.53 8.67
CA VAL A 22 10.61 -6.19 8.25
C VAL A 22 9.44 -5.20 8.26
N LEU A 23 9.36 -4.36 9.30
CA LEU A 23 8.32 -3.33 9.42
C LEU A 23 8.45 -2.25 8.34
N ALA A 24 9.68 -1.83 8.02
CA ALA A 24 9.92 -0.86 6.96
C ALA A 24 9.51 -1.42 5.58
N ASN A 25 9.82 -2.69 5.30
CA ASN A 25 9.43 -3.32 4.04
C ASN A 25 7.92 -3.51 3.92
N GLN A 26 7.25 -3.89 5.02
CA GLN A 26 5.79 -4.01 5.05
C GLN A 26 5.10 -2.68 4.80
N ALA A 27 5.55 -1.59 5.44
CA ALA A 27 4.98 -0.27 5.23
C ALA A 27 5.12 0.20 3.77
N VAL A 28 6.27 -0.05 3.14
CA VAL A 28 6.51 0.27 1.72
C VAL A 28 5.58 -0.55 0.82
N GLU A 29 5.41 -1.85 1.08
CA GLU A 29 4.51 -2.68 0.28
C GLU A 29 3.04 -2.31 0.47
N THR A 30 2.60 -2.03 1.70
CA THR A 30 1.24 -1.54 1.98
C THR A 30 0.97 -0.24 1.22
N HIS A 31 1.92 0.70 1.24
CA HIS A 31 1.79 1.97 0.54
C HIS A 31 1.72 1.77 -0.98
N ARG A 32 2.63 0.95 -1.55
CA ARG A 32 2.62 0.64 -2.98
C ARG A 32 1.32 -0.03 -3.43
N LEU A 33 0.82 -0.97 -2.64
CA LEU A 33 -0.47 -1.62 -2.90
C LEU A 33 -1.60 -0.59 -2.89
N ALA A 34 -1.61 0.30 -1.90
CA ALA A 34 -2.64 1.32 -1.78
C ALA A 34 -2.63 2.32 -2.94
N VAL A 35 -1.45 2.81 -3.37
CA VAL A 35 -1.30 3.64 -4.57
C VAL A 35 -1.80 2.90 -5.81
N THR A 36 -1.47 1.62 -5.94
CA THR A 36 -1.88 0.79 -7.08
C THR A 36 -3.40 0.64 -7.14
N LEU A 37 -4.05 0.38 -6.00
CA LEU A 37 -5.49 0.25 -5.91
C LEU A 37 -6.22 1.53 -6.34
N VAL A 38 -5.73 2.70 -5.93
CA VAL A 38 -6.28 4.01 -6.33
C VAL A 38 -6.01 4.30 -7.81
N ALA A 39 -4.79 4.03 -8.29
CA ALA A 39 -4.44 4.20 -9.71
C ALA A 39 -5.33 3.33 -10.63
N MET A 40 -5.63 2.11 -10.20
CA MET A 40 -6.53 1.19 -10.89
C MET A 40 -7.95 1.73 -10.98
N GLU A 41 -8.48 2.33 -9.91
CA GLU A 41 -9.79 3.01 -9.96
C GLU A 41 -9.84 4.04 -11.09
N HIS A 42 -8.83 4.93 -11.16
CA HIS A 42 -8.76 5.95 -12.19
C HIS A 42 -8.62 5.36 -13.61
N LEU A 43 -7.83 4.30 -13.78
CA LEU A 43 -7.72 3.61 -15.06
C LEU A 43 -9.04 2.98 -15.48
N CYS A 44 -9.75 2.34 -14.54
CA CYS A 44 -11.04 1.72 -14.78
C CYS A 44 -12.12 2.73 -15.15
N ASN A 45 -12.21 3.83 -14.42
CA ASN A 45 -13.14 4.92 -14.71
C ASN A 45 -12.81 5.64 -16.01
N LYS A 46 -11.52 5.75 -16.37
CA LYS A 46 -11.11 6.29 -17.67
C LYS A 46 -11.45 5.36 -18.83
N ALA A 47 -11.29 4.05 -18.65
CA ALA A 47 -11.58 3.05 -19.69
C ALA A 47 -13.09 2.82 -19.85
N ASN A 48 -13.87 2.90 -18.78
CA ASN A 48 -15.32 2.78 -18.79
C ASN A 48 -15.95 3.87 -17.89
N PRO A 49 -16.25 5.06 -18.44
CA PRO A 49 -16.86 6.15 -17.68
C PRO A 49 -18.22 5.80 -17.06
N GLY A 50 -18.94 4.82 -17.61
CA GLY A 50 -20.21 4.33 -17.07
C GLY A 50 -20.07 3.38 -15.88
N LEU A 51 -18.84 2.94 -15.57
CA LEU A 51 -18.57 2.03 -14.44
C LEU A 51 -18.87 2.70 -13.09
N ASN A 52 -18.55 3.99 -12.98
CA ASN A 52 -18.54 4.74 -11.71
C ASN A 52 -17.88 3.93 -10.58
N GLY A 53 -16.71 3.37 -10.89
CA GLY A 53 -15.98 2.48 -10.02
C GLY A 53 -15.35 3.22 -8.85
N SER A 54 -15.22 2.53 -7.72
CA SER A 54 -14.64 3.05 -6.49
C SER A 54 -13.72 2.00 -5.88
N VAL A 55 -12.58 2.45 -5.36
CA VAL A 55 -11.60 1.60 -4.67
C VAL A 55 -12.21 0.95 -3.41
N GLU A 56 -13.17 1.61 -2.78
CA GLU A 56 -13.93 1.07 -1.66
C GLU A 56 -14.73 -0.18 -2.03
N ASN A 57 -15.31 -0.22 -3.24
CA ASN A 57 -16.01 -1.42 -3.73
C ASN A 57 -15.04 -2.58 -3.94
N ALA A 58 -13.85 -2.30 -4.46
CA ALA A 58 -12.80 -3.29 -4.64
C ALA A 58 -12.34 -3.85 -3.30
N MET A 59 -12.06 -2.98 -2.32
CA MET A 59 -11.69 -3.38 -0.97
C MET A 59 -12.80 -4.13 -0.21
N ALA A 60 -14.06 -3.79 -0.46
CA ALA A 60 -15.19 -4.53 0.11
C ALA A 60 -15.40 -5.91 -0.53
N SER A 61 -14.83 -6.14 -1.71
CA SER A 61 -14.91 -7.40 -2.44
C SER A 61 -13.74 -8.35 -2.13
N ASP A 62 -12.65 -7.84 -1.57
CA ASP A 62 -11.47 -8.62 -1.21
C ASP A 62 -11.25 -8.64 0.32
N PRO A 63 -11.60 -9.76 1.01
CA PRO A 63 -11.41 -9.88 2.44
C PRO A 63 -9.93 -10.03 2.86
N SER A 64 -9.00 -10.22 1.91
CA SER A 64 -7.57 -10.32 2.21
C SER A 64 -6.91 -8.96 2.47
N ILE A 65 -7.58 -7.86 2.10
CA ILE A 65 -7.10 -6.51 2.38
C ILE A 65 -7.34 -6.17 3.85
N ASP A 66 -6.24 -5.99 4.58
CA ASP A 66 -6.26 -5.66 6.00
C ASP A 66 -6.66 -4.19 6.26
N GLU A 67 -7.02 -3.89 7.52
CA GLU A 67 -7.42 -2.53 7.92
C GLU A 67 -6.31 -1.48 7.74
N PRO A 68 -5.02 -1.75 8.03
CA PRO A 68 -3.93 -0.82 7.72
C PRO A 68 -3.89 -0.41 6.25
N THR A 69 -4.05 -1.37 5.33
CA THR A 69 -4.07 -1.09 3.89
C THR A 69 -5.30 -0.26 3.51
N LYS A 70 -6.48 -0.58 4.04
CA LYS A 70 -7.69 0.23 3.79
C LYS A 70 -7.53 1.67 4.28
N ALA A 71 -6.90 1.86 5.43
CA ALA A 71 -6.64 3.19 5.96
C ALA A 71 -5.67 3.99 5.06
N GLU A 72 -4.61 3.35 4.58
CA GLU A 72 -3.65 3.97 3.67
C GLU A 72 -4.30 4.30 2.31
N VAL A 73 -5.15 3.42 1.76
CA VAL A 73 -5.94 3.69 0.55
C VAL A 73 -6.81 4.94 0.72
N ARG A 74 -7.57 5.02 1.82
CA ARG A 74 -8.43 6.19 2.10
C ARG A 74 -7.62 7.48 2.21
N LYS A 75 -6.45 7.41 2.85
CA LYS A 75 -5.52 8.54 2.95
C LYS A 75 -5.03 8.98 1.58
N ILE A 76 -4.53 8.05 0.76
CA ILE A 76 -4.04 8.36 -0.60
C ILE A 76 -5.15 8.89 -1.50
N SER A 77 -6.36 8.32 -1.43
CA SER A 77 -7.50 8.75 -2.25
C SER A 77 -8.00 10.15 -1.89
N SER A 78 -7.95 10.53 -0.60
CA SER A 78 -8.47 11.81 -0.12
C SER A 78 -7.44 12.96 -0.08
N ASP A 79 -6.14 12.66 -0.04
CA ASP A 79 -5.09 13.67 0.07
C ASP A 79 -4.47 14.00 -1.32
N PRO A 80 -4.63 15.23 -1.83
CA PRO A 80 -4.07 15.66 -3.11
C PRO A 80 -2.56 15.56 -3.21
N ALA A 81 -1.82 15.47 -2.10
CA ALA A 81 -0.37 15.32 -2.09
C ALA A 81 0.08 14.05 -2.84
N TYR A 82 -0.75 13.01 -2.88
CA TYR A 82 -0.44 11.73 -3.54
C TYR A 82 -0.80 11.69 -5.03
N LYS A 83 -1.44 12.74 -5.56
CA LYS A 83 -1.90 12.76 -6.96
C LYS A 83 -0.79 12.44 -7.96
N GLY A 84 0.39 13.02 -7.78
CA GLY A 84 1.53 12.78 -8.68
C GLY A 84 2.02 11.34 -8.67
N GLU A 85 2.00 10.70 -7.49
CA GLU A 85 2.39 9.30 -7.34
C GLU A 85 1.35 8.36 -7.96
N VAL A 86 0.06 8.64 -7.77
CA VAL A 86 -1.05 7.92 -8.41
C VAL A 86 -0.95 8.04 -9.94
N GLU A 87 -0.74 9.25 -10.48
CA GLU A 87 -0.58 9.46 -11.92
C GLU A 87 0.64 8.72 -12.49
N PHE A 88 1.77 8.73 -11.77
CA PHE A 88 2.95 7.96 -12.15
C PHE A 88 2.65 6.45 -12.19
N MET A 89 1.94 5.93 -11.18
CA MET A 89 1.54 4.54 -11.13
C MET A 89 0.60 4.18 -12.29
N MET A 90 -0.38 5.04 -12.60
CA MET A 90 -1.26 4.85 -13.76
C MET A 90 -0.47 4.74 -15.06
N GLN A 91 0.54 5.59 -15.26
CA GLN A 91 1.42 5.52 -16.44
C GLN A 91 2.23 4.22 -16.46
N SER A 92 2.78 3.81 -15.31
CA SER A 92 3.52 2.55 -15.18
C SER A 92 2.65 1.34 -15.55
N LEU A 93 1.44 1.26 -15.01
CA LEU A 93 0.47 0.21 -15.31
C LEU A 93 0.09 0.21 -16.79
N ASN A 94 -0.12 1.38 -17.39
CA ASN A 94 -0.46 1.49 -18.81
C ASN A 94 0.69 1.01 -19.72
N ASN A 95 1.93 1.34 -19.36
CA ASN A 95 3.12 0.98 -20.14
C ASN A 95 3.54 -0.50 -19.95
N SER A 96 3.17 -1.11 -18.83
CA SER A 96 3.50 -2.51 -18.52
C SER A 96 2.67 -3.55 -19.28
N GLY A 97 1.67 -3.13 -20.07
CA GLY A 97 0.71 -4.05 -20.69
C GLY A 97 -0.31 -4.63 -19.70
N LEU A 98 -0.20 -4.33 -18.39
CA LEU A 98 -1.22 -4.69 -17.42
C LEU A 98 -2.54 -3.94 -17.63
N ALA A 99 -2.58 -2.86 -18.43
CA ALA A 99 -3.81 -2.16 -18.75
C ALA A 99 -4.92 -3.10 -19.26
N THR A 100 -4.57 -4.12 -20.03
CA THR A 100 -5.54 -5.09 -20.57
C THR A 100 -6.03 -6.05 -19.48
N MET A 101 -5.15 -6.46 -18.55
CA MET A 101 -5.52 -7.29 -17.39
C MET A 101 -6.30 -6.50 -16.34
N ALA A 102 -6.03 -5.20 -16.25
CA ALA A 102 -6.73 -4.29 -15.37
C ALA A 102 -8.22 -4.21 -15.71
N GLN A 103 -8.61 -4.41 -16.97
CA GLN A 103 -10.02 -4.40 -17.37
C GLN A 103 -10.85 -5.48 -16.69
N ASP A 104 -10.30 -6.68 -16.48
CA ASP A 104 -11.00 -7.72 -15.72
C ASP A 104 -11.09 -7.38 -14.23
N LEU A 105 -10.07 -6.73 -13.69
CA LEU A 105 -10.06 -6.25 -12.32
C LEU A 105 -11.06 -5.09 -12.11
N CYS A 106 -11.37 -4.29 -13.13
CA CYS A 106 -12.30 -3.18 -13.05
C CYS A 106 -13.71 -3.58 -12.59
N LYS A 107 -14.13 -4.83 -12.80
CA LYS A 107 -15.41 -5.34 -12.28
C LYS A 107 -15.50 -5.26 -10.76
N SER A 108 -14.39 -5.45 -10.04
CA SER A 108 -14.36 -5.35 -8.58
C SER A 108 -14.58 -3.93 -8.06
N TYR A 109 -14.32 -2.92 -8.90
CA TYR A 109 -14.51 -1.51 -8.57
C TYR A 109 -15.96 -1.05 -8.82
N ALA A 110 -16.73 -1.76 -9.64
CA ALA A 110 -18.11 -1.41 -9.96
C ALA A 110 -18.98 -1.31 -8.69
N ALA A 111 -19.99 -0.45 -8.74
CA ALA A 111 -21.03 -0.42 -7.71
C ALA A 111 -21.75 -1.79 -7.62
N LYS A 112 -21.98 -2.26 -6.39
CA LYS A 112 -22.74 -3.48 -6.10
C LYS A 112 -24.23 -3.18 -5.94
#